data_AF-A0A2S6YZJ0-F1
#
_entry.id   AF-A0A2S6YZJ0-F1
#
_cell.length_a   1.000
_cell.length_b   1.000
_cell.length_c   1.000
_cell.angle_alpha   90.00
_cell.angle_beta   90.00
_cell.angle_gamma   90.00
#
_symmetry.space_group_name_H-M   'P 1'
#
loop_
_entity.id
_entity.type
_entity.pdbx_description
1 polymer ?
#
loop_
_entity_poly.entity_id
_entity_poly.type
_entity_poly.pdbx_seq_one_letter_code
_entity_poly.pdbx_strand_id
1 'polypeptide(L)'
;MSAAATPAPSAPRLPARLLAHPLFWPLATLALLLLGNGLWNPGFLALQWRDGHLYGNLVDIGNRAAPLALVALGMTLVIAVRGLDISVGAVVAIAATVAAWMIGGGAHSRFPLWAVIAAPLLVAAACGLWNG
;
A
#
# COMPACT_ATOMS: atom_id res chain seq x y z
N MET A 1 -25.80 -21.12 -52.38
CA MET A 1 -24.83 -20.32 -51.59
C MET A 1 -25.46 -20.13 -50.21
N SER A 2 -25.11 -21.00 -49.25
CA SER A 2 -25.71 -20.98 -47.91
C SER A 2 -24.94 -20.00 -47.03
N ALA A 3 -25.60 -18.91 -46.63
CA ALA A 3 -25.02 -17.91 -45.75
C ALA A 3 -24.90 -18.49 -44.34
N ALA A 4 -23.67 -18.79 -43.91
CA ALA A 4 -23.38 -19.21 -42.56
C ALA A 4 -23.73 -18.07 -41.59
N ALA A 5 -24.69 -18.31 -40.70
CA ALA A 5 -25.08 -17.37 -39.66
C ALA A 5 -23.87 -17.07 -38.76
N THR A 6 -23.53 -15.80 -38.62
CA THR A 6 -22.46 -15.33 -37.73
C THR A 6 -22.89 -15.60 -36.28
N PRO A 7 -22.13 -16.39 -35.48
CA PRO A 7 -22.51 -16.65 -34.11
C PRO A 7 -22.51 -15.34 -33.30
N ALA A 8 -23.58 -15.11 -32.54
CA ALA A 8 -23.70 -13.96 -31.65
C ALA A 8 -22.57 -13.99 -30.59
N PRO A 9 -22.04 -12.82 -30.17
CA PRO A 9 -20.99 -12.75 -29.16
C PRO A 9 -21.47 -13.39 -27.86
N SER A 10 -20.83 -14.49 -27.46
CA SER A 10 -21.11 -15.15 -26.18
C SER A 10 -20.75 -14.21 -25.03
N ALA A 11 -21.72 -13.91 -24.16
CA ALA A 11 -21.46 -13.09 -22.98
C ALA A 11 -20.36 -13.75 -22.13
N PRO A 12 -19.34 -13.01 -21.66
CA PRO A 12 -18.23 -13.60 -20.92
C PRO A 12 -18.74 -14.25 -19.65
N ARG A 13 -18.41 -15.53 -19.47
CA ARG A 13 -18.75 -16.36 -18.30
C ARG A 13 -18.22 -15.68 -17.03
N LEU A 14 -19.00 -15.66 -15.94
CA LEU A 14 -18.61 -15.08 -14.65
C LEU A 14 -17.17 -15.39 -14.19
N PRO A 15 -16.64 -16.62 -14.27
CA PRO A 15 -15.25 -16.90 -13.89
C PRO A 15 -14.21 -16.16 -14.75
N ALA A 16 -14.48 -15.95 -16.04
CA ALA A 16 -13.59 -15.19 -16.92
C ALA A 16 -13.57 -13.69 -16.55
N ARG A 17 -14.69 -13.16 -16.04
CA ARG A 17 -14.75 -11.77 -15.55
C ARG A 17 -13.99 -11.58 -14.23
N LEU A 18 -14.06 -12.57 -13.34
CA LEU A 18 -13.34 -12.53 -12.06
C LEU A 18 -11.82 -12.58 -12.27
N LEU A 19 -11.35 -13.48 -13.13
CA LEU A 19 -9.92 -13.61 -13.46
C LEU A 19 -9.34 -12.39 -14.19
N ALA A 20 -10.18 -11.66 -14.94
CA ALA A 20 -9.79 -10.45 -15.65
C ALA A 20 -9.75 -9.19 -14.75
N HIS A 21 -10.24 -9.27 -13.51
CA HIS A 21 -10.30 -8.10 -12.63
C HIS A 21 -8.88 -7.74 -12.12
N PRO A 22 -8.45 -6.45 -12.14
CA PRO A 22 -7.10 -6.05 -11.75
C PRO A 22 -6.75 -6.40 -10.29
N LEU A 23 -7.76 -6.46 -9.42
CA LEU A 23 -7.58 -6.87 -8.01
C LEU A 23 -7.49 -8.39 -7.81
N PHE A 24 -7.77 -9.20 -8.84
CA PHE A 24 -7.76 -10.65 -8.71
C PHE A 24 -6.39 -11.16 -8.25
N TRP A 25 -5.33 -10.79 -8.96
CA TRP A 25 -3.97 -11.25 -8.65
C TRP A 25 -3.46 -10.78 -7.28
N PRO A 26 -3.59 -9.50 -6.89
CA PRO A 26 -3.22 -9.06 -5.55
C PRO A 26 -3.96 -9.81 -4.44
N LEU A 27 -5.28 -9.97 -4.57
CA LEU A 27 -6.09 -10.66 -3.55
C LEU A 27 -5.80 -12.16 -3.51
N ALA A 28 -5.63 -12.79 -4.66
CA ALA A 28 -5.27 -14.21 -4.75
C ALA A 28 -3.89 -14.47 -4.13
N THR A 29 -2.92 -13.59 -4.38
CA THR A 29 -1.58 -13.69 -3.79
C THR A 29 -1.62 -13.50 -2.28
N LEU A 30 -2.36 -12.50 -1.79
CA LEU A 30 -2.56 -12.28 -0.36
C LEU A 30 -3.22 -13.50 0.29
N ALA A 31 -4.30 -14.02 -0.30
CA ALA A 31 -4.98 -15.20 0.20
C ALA A 31 -4.06 -16.42 0.24
N LEU A 32 -3.27 -16.64 -0.82
CA LEU A 32 -2.29 -17.72 -0.88
C LEU A 32 -1.24 -17.60 0.21
N LEU A 33 -0.71 -16.39 0.44
CA LEU A 33 0.26 -16.13 1.51
C LEU A 33 -0.35 -16.38 2.89
N LEU A 34 -1.57 -15.89 3.16
CA LEU A 34 -2.25 -16.10 4.44
C LEU A 34 -2.52 -17.59 4.71
N LEU A 35 -2.98 -18.32 3.69
CA LEU A 35 -3.23 -19.76 3.78
C LEU A 35 -1.93 -20.53 3.98
N GLY A 36 -0.89 -20.25 3.19
CA GLY A 36 0.41 -20.90 3.33
C GLY A 36 1.02 -20.69 4.72
N ASN A 37 0.98 -19.45 5.23
CA ASN A 37 1.49 -19.14 6.56
C ASN A 37 0.62 -19.73 7.68
N GLY A 38 -0.72 -19.72 7.53
CA GLY A 38 -1.64 -20.30 8.51
C GLY A 38 -1.53 -21.83 8.60
N LEU A 39 -1.32 -22.51 7.48
CA LEU A 39 -1.14 -23.97 7.45
C LEU A 39 0.20 -24.39 8.06
N TRP A 40 1.27 -23.63 7.83
CA TRP A 40 2.61 -23.96 8.33
C TRP A 40 2.84 -23.49 9.77
N ASN A 41 2.15 -22.43 10.19
CA ASN A 41 2.29 -21.86 11.53
C ASN A 41 0.90 -21.74 12.19
N PRO A 42 0.54 -22.67 13.11
CA PRO A 42 -0.82 -22.79 13.67
C PRO A 42 -1.25 -21.59 14.54
N GLY A 43 -0.34 -20.66 14.86
CA GLY A 43 -0.66 -19.40 15.55
C GLY A 43 -0.74 -18.18 14.62
N PHE A 44 -0.46 -18.32 13.32
CA PHE A 44 -0.32 -17.18 12.42
C PHE A 44 -1.62 -16.38 12.26
N LEU A 45 -2.76 -17.09 12.17
CA LEU A 45 -4.08 -16.45 12.04
C LEU A 45 -4.74 -16.16 13.38
N ALA A 46 -4.07 -16.45 14.50
CA ALA A 46 -4.62 -16.21 15.82
C ALA A 46 -4.64 -14.72 16.12
N LEU A 47 -5.79 -14.25 16.62
CA LEU A 47 -5.95 -12.91 17.16
C LEU A 47 -6.07 -13.01 18.67
N GLN A 48 -5.36 -12.12 19.37
CA GLN A 48 -5.32 -12.09 20.83
C GLN A 48 -5.72 -10.70 21.32
N TRP A 49 -6.59 -10.64 22.31
CA TRP A 49 -6.92 -9.39 22.98
C TRP A 49 -6.01 -9.25 24.21
N ARG A 50 -5.24 -8.16 24.27
CA ARG A 50 -4.32 -7.90 25.39
C ARG A 50 -4.34 -6.42 25.72
N ASP A 51 -4.45 -6.08 27.00
CA ASP A 51 -4.38 -4.69 27.49
C ASP A 51 -5.31 -3.71 26.75
N GLY A 52 -6.50 -4.16 26.33
CA GLY A 52 -7.47 -3.35 25.60
C GLY A 52 -7.24 -3.27 24.07
N HIS A 53 -6.21 -3.91 23.54
CA HIS A 53 -5.85 -3.88 22.12
C HIS A 53 -5.89 -5.28 21.49
N LEU A 54 -6.19 -5.31 20.19
CA LEU A 54 -6.18 -6.52 19.38
C LEU A 54 -4.80 -6.71 18.76
N TYR A 55 -4.19 -7.86 19.00
CA TYR A 55 -2.88 -8.26 18.49
C TYR A 55 -2.97 -9.52 17.64
N GLY A 56 -1.97 -9.73 16.80
CA GLY A 56 -1.83 -10.90 15.94
C GLY A 56 -1.26 -10.53 14.57
N ASN A 57 -0.76 -11.50 13.82
CA ASN A 57 -0.07 -11.23 12.55
C ASN A 57 -0.98 -10.54 11.53
N LEU A 58 -2.29 -10.78 11.54
CA LEU A 58 -3.23 -10.06 10.67
C LEU A 58 -3.25 -8.56 10.97
N VAL A 59 -3.28 -8.21 12.26
CA VAL A 59 -3.27 -6.81 12.71
C VAL A 59 -1.93 -6.18 12.35
N ASP A 60 -0.83 -6.90 12.57
CA ASP A 60 0.51 -6.42 12.23
C ASP A 60 0.69 -6.21 10.72
N ILE A 61 0.14 -7.10 9.87
CA ILE A 61 0.12 -6.93 8.41
C ILE A 61 -0.64 -5.65 8.05
N GLY A 62 -1.82 -5.43 8.63
CA GLY A 62 -2.61 -4.21 8.41
C GLY A 62 -1.86 -2.94 8.83
N ASN A 63 -1.28 -2.94 10.03
CA ASN A 63 -0.50 -1.82 10.56
C ASN A 63 0.74 -1.52 9.72
N ARG A 64 1.44 -2.55 9.23
CA ARG A 64 2.60 -2.40 8.35
C ARG A 64 2.21 -2.00 6.92
N ALA A 65 1.01 -2.35 6.47
CA ALA A 65 0.47 -1.95 5.18
C ALA A 65 -0.05 -0.51 5.19
N ALA A 66 -0.44 0.04 6.34
CA ALA A 66 -1.03 1.38 6.43
C ALA A 66 -0.15 2.50 5.83
N PRO A 67 1.18 2.57 6.08
CA PRO A 67 2.04 3.56 5.42
C PRO A 67 2.06 3.41 3.90
N LEU A 68 2.13 2.17 3.40
CA LEU A 68 2.11 1.88 1.97
C LEU A 68 0.78 2.28 1.32
N ALA A 69 -0.35 2.03 2.01
CA ALA A 69 -1.67 2.43 1.56
C ALA A 69 -1.83 3.95 1.49
N LEU A 70 -1.34 4.69 2.50
CA LEU A 70 -1.33 6.15 2.48
C LEU A 70 -0.51 6.70 1.31
N VAL A 71 0.67 6.14 1.06
CA VAL A 71 1.51 6.52 -0.09
C VAL A 71 0.81 6.19 -1.42
N ALA A 72 0.18 5.02 -1.54
CA ALA A 72 -0.56 4.64 -2.74
C ALA A 72 -1.76 5.56 -3.02
N LEU A 73 -2.47 6.00 -1.99
CA LEU A 73 -3.55 6.98 -2.12
C LEU A 73 -3.01 8.33 -2.61
N GLY A 74 -1.91 8.80 -2.03
CA GLY A 74 -1.23 10.02 -2.48
C GLY A 74 -0.78 9.94 -3.95
N MET A 75 -0.14 8.84 -4.34
CA MET A 75 0.26 8.60 -5.72
C MET A 75 -0.94 8.55 -6.67
N THR A 76 -2.07 7.97 -6.24
CA THR A 76 -3.30 7.93 -7.04
C THR A 76 -3.86 9.32 -7.30
N LEU A 77 -3.86 10.20 -6.28
CA LEU A 77 -4.30 11.59 -6.44
C LEU A 77 -3.41 12.35 -7.42
N VAL A 78 -2.09 12.17 -7.34
CA VAL A 78 -1.15 12.81 -8.28
C VAL A 78 -1.38 12.34 -9.72
N ILE A 79 -1.54 11.02 -9.91
CA ILE A 79 -1.84 10.43 -11.21
C ILE A 79 -3.14 10.98 -11.79
N ALA A 80 -4.17 11.13 -10.96
CA ALA A 80 -5.47 11.64 -11.38
C ALA A 80 -5.41 13.09 -11.89
N VAL A 81 -4.49 13.92 -11.37
CA VAL A 81 -4.40 15.36 -11.73
C VAL A 81 -3.39 15.64 -12.85
N ARG A 82 -2.24 14.95 -12.91
CA ARG A 82 -1.13 15.30 -13.83
C ARG A 82 -0.49 14.13 -14.58
N GLY A 83 -0.99 12.90 -14.43
CA GLY A 83 -0.37 11.70 -15.02
C GLY A 83 0.70 11.07 -14.11
N LEU A 84 1.39 10.02 -14.61
CA LEU A 84 2.36 9.25 -13.82
C LEU A 84 3.58 10.10 -13.44
N ASP A 85 3.60 10.63 -12.22
CA ASP A 85 4.69 11.45 -11.72
C ASP A 85 5.71 10.61 -10.93
N ILE A 86 6.90 10.46 -11.51
CA ILE A 86 8.04 9.76 -10.90
C ILE A 86 8.62 10.55 -9.71
N SER A 87 8.38 11.86 -9.63
CA SER A 87 8.90 12.73 -8.57
C SER A 87 8.36 12.40 -7.18
N VAL A 88 7.14 11.84 -7.08
CA VAL A 88 6.49 11.56 -5.78
C VAL A 88 7.36 10.60 -4.96
N GLY A 89 7.98 9.62 -5.63
CA GLY A 89 8.94 8.73 -5.00
C GLY A 89 10.17 9.47 -4.46
N ALA A 90 10.68 10.46 -5.18
CA ALA A 90 11.81 11.28 -4.74
C ALA A 90 11.44 12.18 -3.54
N VAL A 91 10.27 12.83 -3.58
CA VAL A 91 9.77 13.65 -2.45
C VAL A 91 9.58 12.80 -1.20
N VAL A 92 8.98 11.61 -1.32
CA VAL A 92 8.84 10.66 -0.21
C VAL A 92 10.19 10.19 0.30
N ALA A 93 11.16 9.90 -0.57
CA ALA A 93 12.51 9.48 -0.17
C ALA A 93 13.28 10.58 0.59
N ILE A 94 13.19 11.82 0.13
CA ILE A 94 13.80 12.98 0.81
C ILE A 94 13.16 13.16 2.19
N ALA A 95 11.82 13.16 2.28
CA ALA A 95 11.10 13.30 3.54
C ALA A 95 11.45 12.17 4.52
N ALA A 96 11.48 10.92 4.06
CA ALA A 96 11.86 9.76 4.88
C ALA A 96 13.31 9.86 5.37
N THR A 97 14.22 10.35 4.53
CA THR A 97 15.64 10.55 4.90
C THR A 97 15.77 11.63 5.98
N VAL A 98 15.05 12.75 5.85
CA VAL A 98 15.01 13.80 6.89
C VAL A 98 14.44 13.24 8.19
N ALA A 99 13.32 12.52 8.14
CA ALA A 99 12.72 11.90 9.33
C ALA A 99 13.70 10.92 10.00
N ALA A 100 14.29 10.00 9.24
CA ALA A 100 15.25 9.01 9.74
C ALA A 100 16.49 9.66 10.34
N TRP A 101 17.01 10.73 9.71
CA TRP A 101 18.15 11.47 10.24
C TRP A 101 17.82 12.22 11.53
N MET A 102 16.59 12.75 11.68
CA MET A 102 16.16 13.41 12.91
C MET A 102 15.89 12.44 14.06
N ILE A 103 15.47 11.20 13.74
CA ILE A 103 15.27 10.13 14.72
C ILE A 103 16.60 9.49 15.14
N GLY A 104 17.50 9.22 14.19
CA GLY A 104 18.77 8.54 14.47
C GLY A 104 19.67 9.38 15.36
N GLY A 105 20.53 8.77 16.19
CA GLY A 105 21.43 9.53 17.08
C GLY A 105 21.86 8.85 18.39
N GLY A 106 21.32 7.67 18.69
CA GLY A 106 21.63 6.93 19.93
C GLY A 106 20.36 6.28 20.48
N ALA A 107 20.27 6.13 21.80
CA ALA A 107 19.10 5.57 22.47
C ALA A 107 17.83 6.45 22.38
N HIS A 108 17.99 7.73 22.02
CA HIS A 108 16.92 8.73 21.95
C HIS A 108 16.97 9.51 20.64
N SER A 109 15.80 10.01 20.22
CA SER A 109 15.66 10.91 19.07
C SER A 109 16.51 12.17 19.26
N ARG A 110 17.18 12.65 18.19
CA ARG A 110 17.94 13.92 18.24
C ARG A 110 17.03 15.14 18.50
N PHE A 111 15.77 15.03 18.09
CA PHE A 111 14.79 16.11 18.15
C PHE A 111 13.48 15.65 18.79
N PRO A 112 12.70 16.57 19.38
CA PRO A 112 11.37 16.24 19.91
C PRO A 112 10.44 15.76 18.78
N LEU A 113 9.47 14.90 19.13
CA LEU A 113 8.58 14.23 18.16
C LEU A 113 7.87 15.21 17.21
N TRP A 114 7.41 16.36 17.72
CA TRP A 114 6.74 17.37 16.89
C TRP A 114 7.66 17.90 15.78
N ALA A 115 8.96 18.05 16.05
CA ALA A 115 9.93 18.53 15.07
C ALA A 115 10.24 17.45 14.03
N VAL A 116 10.36 16.19 14.48
CA VAL A 116 10.54 15.00 13.62
C VAL A 116 9.37 14.82 12.66
N ILE A 117 8.16 15.26 13.02
CA ILE A 117 6.99 15.24 12.13
C ILE A 117 6.99 16.48 11.24
N ALA A 118 7.14 17.68 11.81
CA ALA A 118 7.00 18.93 11.09
C ALA A 118 8.06 19.14 10.00
N ALA A 119 9.33 18.85 10.28
CA ALA A 119 10.41 19.13 9.35
C ALA A 119 10.35 18.29 8.05
N PRO A 120 10.17 16.95 8.10
CA PRO A 120 9.94 16.15 6.89
C PRO A 120 8.74 16.61 6.07
N LEU A 121 7.64 17.01 6.73
CA LEU A 121 6.45 17.52 6.05
C LEU A 121 6.72 18.85 5.36
N LEU A 122 7.45 19.76 6.01
CA LEU A 122 7.84 21.04 5.40
C LEU A 122 8.78 20.83 4.21
N VAL A 123 9.76 19.94 4.33
CA VAL A 123 10.66 19.59 3.22
C VAL A 123 9.88 18.95 2.07
N ALA A 124 8.99 18.00 2.37
CA ALA A 124 8.14 17.37 1.36
C ALA A 124 7.24 18.40 0.65
N ALA A 125 6.65 19.33 1.40
CA ALA A 125 5.82 20.40 0.85
C ALA A 125 6.65 21.35 -0.03
N ALA A 126 7.85 21.73 0.39
CA ALA A 126 8.74 22.59 -0.40
C ALA A 126 9.17 21.92 -1.71
N CYS A 127 9.58 20.64 -1.66
CA CYS A 127 9.91 19.87 -2.86
C CYS A 127 8.68 19.67 -3.76
N GLY A 128 7.51 19.41 -3.16
CA GLY A 128 6.25 19.29 -3.88
C GLY A 128 5.84 20.58 -4.59
N LEU A 129 5.98 21.74 -3.94
CA LEU A 129 5.72 23.05 -4.53
C LEU A 129 6.69 23.39 -5.67
N TRP A 130 7.93 22.90 -5.61
CA TRP A 130 8.90 23.12 -6.68
C TRP A 130 8.63 22.24 -7.92
N ASN A 131 8.11 21.03 -7.72
CA ASN A 131 7.81 20.08 -8.79
C ASN A 131 6.38 20.21 -9.35
N GLY A 132 5.49 20.82 -8.57
CA GLY A 132 4.08 21.12 -8.85
C GLY A 132 3.91 22.29 -9.80
#